data_AF-A0A945XVE7-F1
#
_entry.id   AF-A0A945XVE7-F1
#
_cell.length_a   1.000
_cell.length_b   1.000
_cell.length_c   1.000
_cell.angle_alpha   90.00
_cell.angle_beta   90.00
_cell.angle_gamma   90.00
#
_symmetry.space_group_name_H-M   'P 1'
#
loop_
_entity.id
_entity.type
_entity.pdbx_description
1 polymer ?
#
loop_
_entity_poly.entity_id
_entity_poly.type
_entity_poly.pdbx_seq_one_letter_code
_entity_poly.pdbx_strand_id
1 'polypeptide(L)'
;PGCILNAQHPAPVAMRHTLGQVTPDLVLGCLHQAMPEAVPAEGASCMFDLPMRHAPEVAREGGRRFAIEPVHNGGTGARPQADGLSATAYPSGVFGSQVEITESVAPVIIWRRELRPDSGGAGKYRGGLGQSIELSSANGAPFIVFLSVERLKFPPLGRMGGLPGVVGRIRFRDNDSELSGKGELRVTADDYLIFETPGGGGFGPPADRDPDALRLDVRRELVSPDGAKNDYGMNL
;
A
#
# COMPACT_ATOMS: atom_id res chain seq x y z
N PRO A 1 -0.64 -10.81 -28.51
CA PRO A 1 -1.32 -12.01 -27.94
C PRO A 1 -0.29 -12.88 -27.22
N GLY A 2 -0.67 -13.56 -26.13
CA GLY A 2 0.25 -14.47 -25.41
C GLY A 2 1.22 -13.77 -24.44
N CYS A 3 0.87 -12.58 -23.97
CA CYS A 3 1.61 -11.88 -22.91
C CYS A 3 0.72 -11.65 -21.68
N ILE A 4 1.32 -11.20 -20.58
CA ILE A 4 0.61 -11.03 -19.30
C ILE A 4 -0.56 -10.03 -19.37
N LEU A 5 -0.50 -9.06 -20.28
CA LEU A 5 -1.56 -8.08 -20.55
C LEU A 5 -2.56 -8.53 -21.64
N ASN A 6 -2.32 -9.66 -22.29
CA ASN A 6 -3.16 -10.22 -23.35
C ASN A 6 -3.18 -11.76 -23.26
N ALA A 7 -3.63 -12.24 -22.10
CA ALA A 7 -3.80 -13.65 -21.79
C ALA A 7 -4.80 -14.30 -22.75
N GLN A 8 -4.51 -15.52 -23.20
CA GLN A 8 -5.39 -16.29 -24.08
C GLN A 8 -6.01 -17.43 -23.30
N HIS A 9 -7.27 -17.77 -23.58
CA HIS A 9 -7.91 -18.95 -23.00
C HIS A 9 -7.04 -20.20 -23.26
N PRO A 10 -6.81 -21.09 -22.25
CA PRO A 10 -7.43 -21.15 -20.91
C PRO A 10 -6.56 -20.54 -19.78
N ALA A 11 -5.68 -19.57 -20.08
CA ALA A 11 -4.80 -18.99 -19.06
C ALA A 11 -5.60 -18.38 -17.88
N PRO A 12 -5.14 -18.57 -16.62
CA PRO A 12 -5.80 -18.00 -15.45
C PRO A 12 -5.68 -16.47 -15.44
N VAL A 13 -6.79 -15.79 -15.16
CA VAL A 13 -6.89 -14.31 -15.17
C VAL A 13 -7.43 -13.71 -13.86
N ALA A 14 -7.46 -14.51 -12.78
CA ALA A 14 -7.79 -14.04 -11.45
C ALA A 14 -6.75 -13.01 -10.97
N MET A 15 -7.16 -12.07 -10.12
CA MET A 15 -6.29 -11.00 -9.58
C MET A 15 -5.56 -10.13 -10.62
N ARG A 16 -6.07 -10.07 -11.86
CA ARG A 16 -5.51 -9.21 -12.94
C ARG A 16 -5.46 -7.72 -12.60
N HIS A 17 -6.24 -7.27 -11.62
CA HIS A 17 -6.25 -5.89 -11.18
C HIS A 17 -4.87 -5.44 -10.70
N THR A 18 -4.09 -6.33 -10.08
CA THR A 18 -2.74 -6.03 -9.56
C THR A 18 -1.82 -5.53 -10.66
N LEU A 19 -1.78 -6.26 -11.77
CA LEU A 19 -1.04 -5.89 -12.99
C LEU A 19 -1.65 -4.67 -13.68
N GLY A 20 -2.98 -4.60 -13.71
CA GLY A 20 -3.72 -3.45 -14.23
C GLY A 20 -3.35 -2.15 -13.53
N GLN A 21 -3.11 -2.17 -12.21
CA GLN A 21 -2.73 -1.00 -11.41
C GLN A 21 -1.25 -0.61 -11.56
N VAL A 22 -0.36 -1.57 -11.87
CA VAL A 22 1.07 -1.29 -12.13
C VAL A 22 1.29 -0.74 -13.55
N THR A 23 0.43 -1.11 -14.51
CA THR A 23 0.57 -0.71 -15.92
C THR A 23 0.55 0.82 -16.15
N PRO A 24 -0.29 1.62 -15.45
CA PRO A 24 -0.22 3.07 -15.51
C PRO A 24 1.17 3.65 -15.23
N ASP A 25 1.86 3.16 -14.20
CA ASP A 25 3.22 3.63 -13.87
C ASP A 25 4.21 3.35 -15.01
N LEU A 26 4.07 2.21 -15.70
CA LEU A 26 4.85 1.88 -16.89
C LEU A 26 4.60 2.90 -18.02
N VAL A 27 3.34 3.21 -18.32
CA VAL A 27 2.98 4.19 -19.37
C VAL A 27 3.49 5.58 -19.01
N LEU A 28 3.33 5.99 -17.75
CA LEU A 28 3.87 7.26 -17.24
C LEU A 28 5.41 7.26 -17.29
N GLY A 29 6.06 6.13 -17.03
CA GLY A 29 7.51 5.96 -17.22
C GLY A 29 7.95 6.28 -18.65
N CYS A 30 7.22 5.79 -19.65
CA CYS A 30 7.48 6.11 -21.06
C CYS A 30 7.25 7.60 -21.36
N LEU A 31 6.12 8.18 -20.90
CA LEU A 31 5.80 9.58 -21.15
C LEU A 31 6.82 10.55 -20.55
N HIS A 32 7.41 10.20 -19.41
CA HIS A 32 8.42 11.03 -18.75
C HIS A 32 9.71 11.17 -19.56
N GLN A 33 10.04 10.21 -20.43
CA GLN A 33 11.17 10.36 -21.35
C GLN A 33 10.96 11.53 -22.32
N ALA A 34 9.72 11.82 -22.70
CA ALA A 34 9.36 12.92 -23.59
C ALA A 34 8.96 14.21 -22.84
N MET A 35 8.37 14.08 -21.65
CA MET A 35 7.82 15.18 -20.85
C MET A 35 8.27 15.09 -19.38
N PRO A 36 9.58 15.24 -19.09
CA PRO A 36 10.14 14.92 -17.78
C PRO A 36 9.52 15.73 -16.63
N GLU A 37 9.13 16.98 -16.90
CA GLU A 37 8.59 17.91 -15.91
C GLU A 37 7.06 17.84 -15.75
N ALA A 38 6.35 17.08 -16.57
CA ALA A 38 4.88 17.04 -16.55
C ALA A 38 4.32 15.75 -15.96
N VAL A 39 5.16 14.74 -15.75
CA VAL A 39 4.72 13.39 -15.36
C VAL A 39 5.00 13.16 -13.87
N PRO A 40 4.01 12.69 -13.07
CA PRO A 40 4.22 12.37 -11.67
C PRO A 40 5.24 11.24 -11.45
N ALA A 41 5.79 11.18 -10.24
CA ALA A 41 6.55 10.02 -9.76
C ALA A 41 5.66 8.76 -9.71
N GLU A 42 6.28 7.59 -9.55
CA GLU A 42 5.50 6.36 -9.47
C GLU A 42 4.68 6.31 -8.17
N GLY A 43 3.46 5.77 -8.27
CA GLY A 43 2.66 5.46 -7.10
C GLY A 43 2.90 4.05 -6.57
N ALA A 44 2.26 3.74 -5.45
CA ALA A 44 2.18 2.37 -4.94
C ALA A 44 1.40 1.41 -5.87
N SER A 45 0.99 1.84 -7.06
CA SER A 45 0.11 1.08 -7.96
C SER A 45 -1.14 0.62 -7.20
N CYS A 46 -1.80 1.61 -6.61
CA CYS A 46 -2.58 1.51 -5.37
C CYS A 46 -3.97 0.87 -5.56
N MET A 47 -4.03 -0.42 -5.25
CA MET A 47 -5.20 -1.16 -4.79
C MET A 47 -4.70 -2.46 -4.16
N PHE A 48 -4.88 -2.61 -2.85
CA PHE A 48 -4.37 -3.74 -2.07
C PHE A 48 -5.55 -4.48 -1.44
N ASP A 49 -6.06 -5.43 -2.20
CA ASP A 49 -7.19 -6.25 -1.81
C ASP A 49 -6.69 -7.36 -0.89
N LEU A 50 -7.36 -7.54 0.24
CA LEU A 50 -7.11 -8.65 1.16
C LEU A 50 -8.36 -9.53 1.24
N PRO A 51 -8.68 -10.37 0.23
CA PRO A 51 -9.77 -11.32 0.34
C PRO A 51 -9.60 -12.21 1.57
N MET A 52 -10.63 -12.25 2.43
CA MET A 52 -10.65 -13.05 3.64
C MET A 52 -11.86 -13.98 3.63
N ARG A 53 -11.66 -15.19 4.15
CA ARG A 53 -12.73 -16.16 4.36
C ARG A 53 -12.48 -16.99 5.61
N HIS A 54 -13.54 -17.55 6.17
CA HIS A 54 -13.44 -18.57 7.21
C HIS A 54 -12.50 -19.72 6.81
N ALA A 55 -11.79 -20.30 7.78
CA ALA A 55 -11.02 -21.51 7.53
C ALA A 55 -11.95 -22.72 7.28
N PRO A 56 -11.51 -23.74 6.51
CA PRO A 56 -12.38 -24.86 6.12
C PRO A 56 -13.03 -25.62 7.29
N GLU A 57 -12.30 -25.82 8.39
CA GLU A 57 -12.80 -26.46 9.61
C GLU A 57 -13.88 -25.65 10.31
N VAL A 58 -13.83 -24.32 10.28
CA VAL A 58 -14.86 -23.46 10.89
C VAL A 58 -16.23 -23.75 10.29
N ALA A 59 -16.31 -23.93 8.96
CA ALA A 59 -17.58 -24.30 8.33
C ALA A 59 -18.02 -25.73 8.64
N ARG A 60 -17.07 -26.69 8.67
CA ARG A 60 -17.36 -28.10 8.96
C ARG A 60 -17.90 -28.31 10.37
N GLU A 61 -17.45 -27.49 11.31
CA GLU A 61 -17.84 -27.52 12.72
C GLU A 61 -19.08 -26.65 13.02
N GLY A 62 -19.73 -26.09 12.00
CA GLY A 62 -20.95 -25.29 12.15
C GLY A 62 -20.71 -23.84 12.59
N GLY A 63 -19.47 -23.36 12.54
CA GLY A 63 -19.10 -21.98 12.85
C GLY A 63 -19.55 -20.96 11.80
N ARG A 64 -19.33 -19.67 12.10
CA ARG A 64 -19.73 -18.55 11.23
C ARG A 64 -18.95 -18.59 9.92
N ARG A 65 -19.66 -18.76 8.81
CA ARG A 65 -19.12 -18.61 7.45
C ARG A 65 -19.09 -17.15 7.06
N PHE A 66 -18.01 -16.75 6.40
CA PHE A 66 -17.89 -15.43 5.78
C PHE A 66 -16.93 -15.46 4.60
N ALA A 67 -17.07 -14.48 3.73
CA ALA A 67 -16.12 -14.11 2.69
C ALA A 67 -16.24 -12.59 2.47
N ILE A 68 -15.15 -11.86 2.57
CA ILE A 68 -15.08 -10.41 2.36
C ILE A 68 -13.82 -10.06 1.58
N GLU A 69 -13.79 -8.88 0.96
CA GLU A 69 -12.62 -8.37 0.25
C GLU A 69 -12.39 -6.90 0.64
N PRO A 70 -11.79 -6.65 1.81
CA PRO A 70 -11.40 -5.30 2.18
C PRO A 70 -10.27 -4.78 1.29
N VAL A 71 -10.45 -3.55 0.81
CA VAL A 71 -9.52 -2.84 -0.07
C VAL A 71 -8.76 -1.78 0.73
N HIS A 72 -7.44 -1.78 0.59
CA HIS A 72 -6.55 -0.79 1.17
C HIS A 72 -5.74 -0.09 0.07
N ASN A 73 -5.25 1.11 0.36
CA ASN A 73 -4.60 1.94 -0.65
C ASN A 73 -3.23 2.39 -0.17
N GLY A 74 -2.25 2.36 -1.05
CA GLY A 74 -0.95 2.99 -0.83
C GLY A 74 -0.94 4.48 -1.18
N GLY A 75 0.24 5.07 -1.14
CA GLY A 75 0.45 6.46 -1.55
C GLY A 75 0.58 6.62 -3.06
N THR A 76 0.03 7.71 -3.61
CA THR A 76 0.31 8.09 -5.01
C THR A 76 1.70 8.71 -5.11
N GLY A 77 2.31 8.67 -6.30
CA GLY A 77 3.53 9.42 -6.55
C GLY A 77 3.31 10.92 -6.42
N ALA A 78 4.38 11.64 -6.06
CA ALA A 78 4.39 13.09 -6.06
C ALA A 78 4.15 13.64 -7.48
N ARG A 79 3.37 14.72 -7.56
CA ARG A 79 3.13 15.45 -8.81
C ARG A 79 4.24 16.48 -9.02
N PRO A 80 4.46 16.94 -10.27
CA PRO A 80 5.51 17.93 -10.53
C PRO A 80 5.37 19.26 -9.78
N GLN A 81 4.18 19.53 -9.23
CA GLN A 81 3.85 20.78 -8.54
C GLN A 81 3.16 20.56 -7.18
N ALA A 82 3.06 19.32 -6.69
CA ALA A 82 2.38 19.03 -5.43
C ALA A 82 2.72 17.64 -4.87
N ASP A 83 2.63 17.50 -3.54
CA ASP A 83 2.81 16.22 -2.86
C ASP A 83 1.81 15.15 -3.35
N GLY A 84 2.23 13.88 -3.30
CA GLY A 84 1.37 12.73 -3.56
C GLY A 84 0.25 12.61 -2.53
N LEU A 85 -0.87 12.03 -2.95
CA LEU A 85 -2.01 11.79 -2.08
C LEU A 85 -1.76 10.52 -1.25
N SER A 86 -1.85 10.63 0.07
CA SER A 86 -1.70 9.49 0.97
C SER A 86 -2.93 8.58 0.91
N ALA A 87 -2.72 7.26 1.01
CA ALA A 87 -3.78 6.25 1.07
C ALA A 87 -4.89 6.41 0.02
N THR A 88 -4.54 6.80 -1.22
CA THR A 88 -5.49 7.18 -2.27
C THR A 88 -5.32 6.31 -3.49
N ALA A 89 -6.41 5.69 -3.96
CA ALA A 89 -6.41 4.87 -5.16
C ALA A 89 -6.36 5.73 -6.43
N TYR A 90 -5.22 5.69 -7.11
CA TYR A 90 -5.00 6.23 -8.44
C TYR A 90 -4.41 5.14 -9.35
N PRO A 91 -4.90 4.98 -10.59
CA PRO A 91 -5.92 5.79 -11.27
C PRO A 91 -7.38 5.34 -11.06
N SER A 92 -7.65 4.29 -10.27
CA SER A 92 -8.99 3.67 -10.22
C SER A 92 -10.05 4.44 -9.41
N GLY A 93 -9.66 5.35 -8.51
CA GLY A 93 -10.61 6.11 -7.68
C GLY A 93 -11.38 5.28 -6.64
N VAL A 94 -10.91 4.07 -6.33
CA VAL A 94 -11.57 3.16 -5.37
C VAL A 94 -11.34 3.62 -3.93
N PHE A 95 -12.42 3.80 -3.19
CA PHE A 95 -12.35 4.09 -1.76
C PHE A 95 -11.93 2.84 -0.97
N GLY A 96 -11.06 3.03 0.02
CA GLY A 96 -10.70 1.94 0.92
C GLY A 96 -11.89 1.50 1.78
N SER A 97 -11.95 0.22 2.11
CA SER A 97 -13.07 -0.36 2.87
C SER A 97 -13.21 0.27 4.25
N GLN A 98 -14.44 0.47 4.72
CA GLN A 98 -14.72 1.05 6.04
C GLN A 98 -14.56 0.00 7.14
N VAL A 99 -13.90 0.36 8.24
CA VAL A 99 -13.62 -0.54 9.37
C VAL A 99 -14.92 -1.12 9.93
N GLU A 100 -15.88 -0.27 10.30
CA GLU A 100 -17.15 -0.69 10.90
C GLU A 100 -17.93 -1.66 10.01
N ILE A 101 -17.95 -1.41 8.70
CA ILE A 101 -18.62 -2.30 7.74
C ILE A 101 -17.91 -3.64 7.68
N THR A 102 -16.58 -3.66 7.58
CA THR A 102 -15.78 -4.89 7.57
C THR A 102 -16.02 -5.75 8.83
N GLU A 103 -15.98 -5.14 10.02
CA GLU A 103 -16.16 -5.84 11.30
C GLU A 103 -17.61 -6.30 11.53
N SER A 104 -18.60 -5.58 10.99
CA SER A 104 -20.01 -5.97 11.13
C SER A 104 -20.33 -7.28 10.39
N VAL A 105 -19.73 -7.49 9.22
CA VAL A 105 -20.06 -8.61 8.34
C VAL A 105 -19.12 -9.81 8.48
N ALA A 106 -17.92 -9.63 9.03
CA ALA A 106 -16.93 -10.69 9.23
C ALA A 106 -16.37 -10.72 10.68
N PRO A 107 -16.01 -11.90 11.21
CA PRO A 107 -15.40 -12.04 12.53
C PRO A 107 -13.91 -11.66 12.53
N VAL A 108 -13.60 -10.46 12.06
CA VAL A 108 -12.26 -9.85 12.03
C VAL A 108 -12.33 -8.55 12.80
N ILE A 109 -11.28 -8.20 13.54
CA ILE A 109 -11.12 -6.90 14.21
C ILE A 109 -9.92 -6.19 13.60
N ILE A 110 -10.05 -4.89 13.31
CA ILE A 110 -8.99 -4.01 12.85
C ILE A 110 -8.56 -3.13 14.03
N TRP A 111 -7.42 -3.47 14.63
CA TRP A 111 -6.89 -2.77 15.81
C TRP A 111 -6.25 -1.44 15.48
N ARG A 112 -5.65 -1.35 14.29
CA ARG A 112 -4.92 -0.16 13.83
C ARG A 112 -5.18 0.03 12.36
N ARG A 113 -5.43 1.28 11.99
CA ARG A 113 -5.41 1.74 10.61
C ARG A 113 -5.03 3.21 10.57
N GLU A 114 -3.82 3.47 10.16
CA GLU A 114 -3.26 4.82 10.15
C GLU A 114 -2.34 5.01 8.95
N LEU A 115 -1.98 6.27 8.68
CA LEU A 115 -0.92 6.56 7.73
C LEU A 115 0.41 6.07 8.30
N ARG A 116 1.30 5.58 7.44
CA ARG A 116 2.63 5.12 7.80
C ARG A 116 3.63 6.26 7.62
N PRO A 117 4.10 6.92 8.69
CA PRO A 117 5.06 8.01 8.59
C PRO A 117 6.31 7.60 7.81
N ASP A 118 6.94 8.54 7.11
CA ASP A 118 8.15 8.33 6.31
C ASP A 118 8.03 7.29 5.17
N SER A 119 6.84 6.76 4.90
CA SER A 119 6.66 5.78 3.82
C SER A 119 6.65 6.41 2.43
N GLY A 120 6.27 7.68 2.32
CA GLY A 120 6.31 8.43 1.07
C GLY A 120 7.73 8.89 0.75
N GLY A 121 8.18 8.66 -0.48
CA GLY A 121 9.52 9.03 -0.92
C GLY A 121 9.77 10.53 -0.80
N ALA A 122 10.91 10.89 -0.22
CA ALA A 122 11.28 12.28 -0.02
C ALA A 122 11.56 12.99 -1.35
N GLY A 123 11.24 14.28 -1.41
CA GLY A 123 11.50 15.12 -2.57
C GLY A 123 11.04 16.54 -2.31
N LYS A 124 11.31 17.45 -3.26
CA LYS A 124 10.71 18.79 -3.25
C LYS A 124 9.21 18.69 -2.98
N TYR A 125 8.58 17.75 -3.67
CA TYR A 125 7.25 17.23 -3.36
C TYR A 125 7.36 15.79 -2.87
N ARG A 126 6.79 15.50 -1.70
CA ARG A 126 6.83 14.19 -1.05
C ARG A 126 5.83 13.24 -1.71
N GLY A 127 6.18 11.97 -1.86
CA GLY A 127 5.24 10.93 -2.26
C GLY A 127 4.13 10.73 -1.22
N GLY A 128 2.95 10.27 -1.64
CA GLY A 128 1.86 9.95 -0.71
C GLY A 128 2.29 8.86 0.29
N LEU A 129 1.76 8.90 1.51
CA LEU A 129 2.03 7.86 2.50
C LEU A 129 1.20 6.61 2.23
N GLY A 130 1.76 5.46 2.56
CA GLY A 130 1.03 4.22 2.74
C GLY A 130 0.30 4.17 4.08
N GLN A 131 -0.21 2.99 4.42
CA GLN A 131 -0.97 2.71 5.62
C GLN A 131 -0.32 1.59 6.42
N SER A 132 -0.50 1.60 7.75
CA SER A 132 -0.26 0.44 8.61
C SER A 132 -1.62 -0.07 9.10
N ILE A 133 -1.95 -1.32 8.75
CA ILE A 133 -3.19 -1.98 9.13
C ILE A 133 -2.85 -3.19 9.99
N GLU A 134 -3.51 -3.31 11.14
CA GLU A 134 -3.33 -4.44 12.04
C GLU A 134 -4.68 -5.11 12.30
N LEU A 135 -4.75 -6.42 12.09
CA LEU A 135 -6.00 -7.17 12.20
C LEU A 135 -5.81 -8.55 12.85
N SER A 136 -6.87 -9.04 13.50
CA SER A 136 -6.91 -10.36 14.14
C SER A 136 -8.30 -10.98 14.05
N SER A 137 -8.42 -12.22 14.52
CA SER A 137 -9.74 -12.86 14.68
C SER A 137 -10.56 -12.18 15.78
N ALA A 138 -11.85 -11.95 15.52
CA ALA A 138 -12.77 -11.37 16.50
C ALA A 138 -13.36 -12.39 17.48
N ASN A 139 -13.49 -13.64 17.03
CA ASN A 139 -14.20 -14.70 17.75
C ASN A 139 -13.29 -15.89 18.10
N GLY A 140 -11.97 -15.73 17.92
CA GLY A 140 -10.98 -16.79 18.12
C GLY A 140 -11.01 -17.89 17.06
N ALA A 141 -11.87 -17.80 16.03
CA ALA A 141 -11.86 -18.77 14.94
C ALA A 141 -10.79 -18.39 13.90
N PRO A 142 -10.03 -19.36 13.37
CA PRO A 142 -9.04 -19.08 12.34
C PRO A 142 -9.73 -18.68 11.02
N PHE A 143 -9.04 -17.83 10.26
CA PHE A 143 -9.46 -17.44 8.93
C PHE A 143 -8.28 -17.43 7.95
N ILE A 144 -8.63 -17.33 6.69
CA ILE A 144 -7.72 -17.37 5.56
C ILE A 144 -7.73 -16.00 4.90
N VAL A 145 -6.54 -15.47 4.63
CA VAL A 145 -6.30 -14.30 3.79
C VAL A 145 -5.64 -14.75 2.50
N PHE A 146 -6.23 -14.39 1.36
CA PHE A 146 -5.62 -14.63 0.06
C PHE A 146 -4.77 -13.42 -0.31
N LEU A 147 -3.47 -13.63 -0.45
CA LEU A 147 -2.51 -12.57 -0.77
C LEU A 147 -2.20 -12.58 -2.25
N SER A 148 -2.46 -11.44 -2.89
CA SER A 148 -1.98 -11.14 -4.23
C SER A 148 -1.59 -9.66 -4.31
N VAL A 149 -0.52 -9.28 -3.62
CA VAL A 149 -0.11 -7.86 -3.50
C VAL A 149 1.27 -7.61 -4.13
N GLU A 150 1.45 -6.43 -4.72
CA GLU A 150 2.69 -6.00 -5.38
C GLU A 150 3.49 -5.01 -4.52
N ARG A 151 4.65 -4.55 -5.02
CA ARG A 151 5.48 -3.51 -4.37
C ARG A 151 6.00 -3.86 -2.97
N LEU A 152 6.14 -5.16 -2.65
CA LEU A 152 6.83 -5.63 -1.44
C LEU A 152 8.36 -5.74 -1.62
N LYS A 153 8.81 -5.94 -2.87
CA LYS A 153 10.23 -6.08 -3.21
C LYS A 153 10.79 -4.86 -3.95
N PHE A 154 9.99 -4.29 -4.84
CA PHE A 154 10.39 -3.16 -5.68
C PHE A 154 9.62 -1.92 -5.27
N PRO A 155 10.28 -0.85 -4.81
CA PRO A 155 9.61 0.36 -4.35
C PRO A 155 9.04 1.16 -5.53
N PRO A 156 8.04 2.02 -5.29
CA PRO A 156 7.68 3.10 -6.20
C PRO A 156 8.83 4.08 -6.37
N LEU A 157 9.26 4.29 -7.61
CA LEU A 157 10.41 5.14 -7.91
C LEU A 157 10.07 6.62 -7.90
N GLY A 158 10.95 7.42 -7.29
CA GLY A 158 10.91 8.87 -7.38
C GLY A 158 11.33 9.38 -8.77
N ARG A 159 11.14 10.67 -9.02
CA ARG A 159 11.50 11.33 -10.30
C ARG A 159 12.17 12.67 -10.09
N MET A 160 12.95 13.09 -11.08
CA MET A 160 13.65 14.39 -11.08
C MET A 160 14.50 14.64 -9.82
N GLY A 161 15.12 13.60 -9.26
CA GLY A 161 15.91 13.67 -8.03
C GLY A 161 15.15 13.37 -6.73
N GLY A 162 13.85 13.05 -6.81
CA GLY A 162 13.09 12.54 -5.67
C GLY A 162 13.46 11.08 -5.34
N LEU A 163 13.36 10.72 -4.06
CA LEU A 163 13.68 9.41 -3.55
C LEU A 163 12.53 8.41 -3.76
N PRO A 164 12.81 7.09 -3.80
CA PRO A 164 11.79 6.06 -3.83
C PRO A 164 10.90 6.07 -2.58
N GLY A 165 9.64 5.66 -2.74
CA GLY A 165 8.77 5.34 -1.61
C GLY A 165 9.18 4.04 -0.93
N VAL A 166 8.74 3.83 0.31
CA VAL A 166 9.01 2.60 1.04
C VAL A 166 8.09 1.48 0.53
N VAL A 167 8.64 0.27 0.39
CA VAL A 167 7.87 -0.94 0.04
C VAL A 167 6.80 -1.27 1.09
N GLY A 168 5.80 -2.04 0.66
CA GLY A 168 4.85 -2.66 1.58
C GLY A 168 5.47 -3.84 2.34
N ARG A 169 4.83 -4.25 3.43
CA ARG A 169 5.27 -5.34 4.32
C ARG A 169 4.10 -6.16 4.82
N ILE A 170 4.34 -7.43 5.08
CA ILE A 170 3.35 -8.33 5.65
C ILE A 170 4.05 -9.17 6.69
N ARG A 171 3.57 -9.15 7.93
CA ARG A 171 4.18 -9.93 9.02
C ARG A 171 3.16 -10.19 10.12
N PHE A 172 3.48 -11.11 11.01
CA PHE A 172 2.76 -11.19 12.28
C PHE A 172 3.41 -10.27 13.30
N ARG A 173 2.62 -9.68 14.20
CA ARG A 173 3.12 -8.72 15.20
C ARG A 173 4.31 -9.24 16.00
N ASP A 174 4.23 -10.50 16.42
CA ASP A 174 5.23 -11.15 17.27
C ASP A 174 6.33 -11.89 16.46
N ASN A 175 6.35 -11.70 15.13
CA ASN A 175 7.37 -12.28 14.26
C ASN A 175 7.74 -11.31 13.13
N ASP A 176 8.97 -10.80 13.20
CA ASP A 176 9.50 -9.86 12.21
C ASP A 176 9.87 -10.49 10.85
N SER A 177 9.64 -11.79 10.67
CA SER A 177 9.81 -12.44 9.37
C SER A 177 8.76 -11.94 8.39
N GLU A 178 9.21 -11.29 7.31
CA GLU A 178 8.34 -10.86 6.22
C GLU A 178 7.71 -12.07 5.50
N LEU A 179 6.39 -12.00 5.32
CA LEU A 179 5.58 -13.01 4.65
C LEU A 179 5.50 -12.75 3.15
N SER A 180 5.25 -13.82 2.38
CA SER A 180 5.06 -13.71 0.93
C SER A 180 3.80 -12.90 0.60
N GLY A 181 3.90 -11.93 -0.32
CA GLY A 181 2.75 -11.20 -0.87
C GLY A 181 1.88 -12.00 -1.83
N LYS A 182 2.21 -13.28 -2.05
CA LYS A 182 1.51 -14.20 -2.94
C LYS A 182 1.21 -15.50 -2.21
N GLY A 183 -0.04 -15.94 -2.24
CA GLY A 183 -0.46 -17.25 -1.74
C GLY A 183 -1.61 -17.17 -0.74
N GLU A 184 -1.83 -18.26 -0.02
CA GLU A 184 -2.81 -18.35 1.04
C GLU A 184 -2.13 -18.20 2.40
N LEU A 185 -2.58 -17.26 3.21
CA LEU A 185 -2.11 -17.05 4.58
C LEU A 185 -3.21 -17.42 5.56
N ARG A 186 -2.87 -18.21 6.57
CA ARG A 186 -3.76 -18.55 7.68
C ARG A 186 -3.47 -17.65 8.87
N VAL A 187 -4.52 -17.06 9.43
CA VAL A 187 -4.47 -16.25 10.66
C VAL A 187 -5.25 -17.02 11.73
N THR A 188 -4.58 -17.36 12.83
CA THR A 188 -5.16 -18.09 13.97
C THR A 188 -5.69 -17.13 15.04
N ALA A 189 -6.23 -17.68 16.14
CA ALA A 189 -6.85 -16.90 17.21
C ALA A 189 -5.89 -15.88 17.85
N ASP A 190 -4.63 -16.27 18.00
CA ASP A 190 -3.62 -15.51 18.73
C ASP A 190 -2.77 -14.63 17.80
N ASP A 191 -2.98 -14.74 16.48
CA ASP A 191 -2.22 -14.00 15.49
C ASP A 191 -2.77 -12.57 15.31
N TYR A 192 -1.83 -11.63 15.20
CA TYR A 192 -2.10 -10.26 14.75
C TYR A 192 -1.34 -10.03 13.45
N LEU A 193 -2.08 -9.98 12.35
CA LEU A 193 -1.53 -9.72 11.03
C LEU A 193 -1.31 -8.22 10.86
N ILE A 194 -0.08 -7.82 10.58
CA ILE A 194 0.29 -6.47 10.18
C ILE A 194 0.44 -6.45 8.67
N PHE A 195 -0.32 -5.58 8.03
CA PHE A 195 -0.26 -5.29 6.61
C PHE A 195 0.09 -3.82 6.41
N GLU A 196 1.26 -3.55 5.86
CA GLU A 196 1.72 -2.20 5.53
C GLU A 196 1.70 -1.99 4.02
N THR A 197 0.98 -0.96 3.56
CA THR A 197 0.99 -0.62 2.13
C THR A 197 2.22 0.22 1.78
N PRO A 198 2.69 0.19 0.52
CA PRO A 198 3.76 1.08 0.07
C PRO A 198 3.33 2.57 0.08
N GLY A 199 4.31 3.46 0.22
CA GLY A 199 4.14 4.88 -0.14
C GLY A 199 4.46 5.15 -1.61
N GLY A 200 4.21 6.37 -2.09
CA GLY A 200 4.57 6.79 -3.45
C GLY A 200 6.00 7.35 -3.54
N GLY A 201 6.56 7.44 -4.74
CA GLY A 201 7.85 8.10 -4.97
C GLY A 201 7.79 9.63 -4.83
N GLY A 202 8.89 10.24 -4.42
CA GLY A 202 9.04 11.69 -4.35
C GLY A 202 9.35 12.34 -5.72
N PHE A 203 9.20 13.66 -5.81
CA PHE A 203 9.51 14.43 -7.01
C PHE A 203 10.42 15.61 -6.67
N GLY A 204 11.50 15.78 -7.44
CA GLY A 204 12.48 16.84 -7.21
C GLY A 204 13.45 16.53 -6.05
N PRO A 205 14.61 17.20 -5.95
CA PRO A 205 15.55 17.00 -4.85
C PRO A 205 14.89 17.30 -3.48
N PRO A 206 15.06 16.46 -2.45
CA PRO A 206 14.54 16.72 -1.10
C PRO A 206 15.02 18.05 -0.51
N ALA A 207 16.25 18.47 -0.81
CA ALA A 207 16.82 19.74 -0.37
C ALA A 207 16.05 20.98 -0.86
N ASP A 208 15.24 20.83 -1.93
CA ASP A 208 14.44 21.92 -2.48
C ASP A 208 13.03 21.99 -1.86
N ARG A 209 12.71 21.11 -0.89
CA ARG A 209 11.42 21.14 -0.19
C ARG A 209 11.28 22.44 0.60
N ASP A 210 10.13 23.08 0.46
CA ASP A 210 9.79 24.27 1.26
C ASP A 210 9.90 23.95 2.76
N PRO A 211 10.75 24.67 3.53
CA PRO A 211 10.91 24.47 4.96
C PRO A 211 9.60 24.50 5.75
N ASP A 212 8.66 25.36 5.37
CA ASP A 212 7.39 25.48 6.09
C ASP A 212 6.44 24.31 5.78
N ALA A 213 6.50 23.78 4.55
CA ALA A 213 5.80 22.56 4.19
C ALA A 213 6.38 21.34 4.94
N LEU A 214 7.71 21.27 5.11
CA LEU A 214 8.35 20.21 5.89
C LEU A 214 7.99 20.31 7.38
N ARG A 215 8.00 21.50 7.98
CA ARG A 215 7.53 21.70 9.37
C ARG A 215 6.07 21.30 9.55
N LEU A 216 5.23 21.54 8.55
CA LEU A 216 3.84 21.11 8.57
C LEU A 216 3.71 19.58 8.49
N ASP A 217 4.51 18.93 7.64
CA ASP A 217 4.56 17.47 7.57
C ASP A 217 4.97 16.84 8.89
N VAL A 218 6.00 17.37 9.56
CA VAL A 218 6.45 16.88 10.88
C VAL A 218 5.37 17.08 11.93
N ARG A 219 4.72 18.24 11.96
CA ARG A 219 3.61 18.53 12.87
C ARG A 219 2.40 17.62 12.65
N ARG A 220 2.19 17.16 11.41
CA ARG A 220 1.13 16.23 11.02
C ARG A 220 1.56 14.76 11.12
N GLU A 221 2.77 14.50 11.63
CA GLU A 221 3.33 13.15 11.76
C GLU A 221 3.40 12.39 10.43
N LEU A 222 3.48 13.12 9.31
CA LEU A 222 3.65 12.53 7.97
C LEU A 222 5.13 12.21 7.70
N VAL A 223 6.01 13.02 8.28
CA VAL A 223 7.46 12.85 8.29
C VAL A 223 7.90 12.88 9.75
N SER A 224 8.71 11.94 10.20
CA SER A 224 9.25 11.97 11.57
C SER A 224 10.37 13.01 11.69
N PRO A 225 10.76 13.44 12.92
CA PRO A 225 11.93 14.29 13.10
C PRO A 225 13.21 13.66 12.54
N ASP A 226 13.36 12.34 12.66
CA ASP A 226 14.47 11.61 12.07
C ASP A 226 14.39 11.60 10.54
N GLY A 227 13.20 11.43 9.96
CA GLY A 227 12.98 11.56 8.51
C GLY A 227 13.31 12.96 7.99
N ALA A 228 12.90 14.01 8.70
CA ALA A 228 13.22 15.40 8.37
C ALA A 228 14.74 15.63 8.34
N LYS A 229 15.46 15.05 9.29
CA LYS A 229 16.92 15.12 9.36
C LYS A 229 17.59 14.29 8.27
N ASN A 230 17.22 13.03 8.13
CA ASN A 230 17.91 12.05 7.29
C ASN A 230 17.65 12.30 5.81
N ASP A 231 16.40 12.60 5.44
CA ASP A 231 15.99 12.71 4.04
C ASP A 231 16.01 14.14 3.51
N TYR A 232 15.79 15.14 4.38
CA TYR A 232 15.72 16.56 4.00
C TYR A 232 16.84 17.42 4.57
N GLY A 233 17.69 16.88 5.46
CA GLY A 233 18.81 17.61 6.06
C GLY A 233 18.39 18.69 7.08
N MET A 234 17.15 18.67 7.56
CA MET A 234 16.62 19.68 8.49
C MET A 234 16.42 19.09 9.88
N ASN A 235 17.07 19.69 10.89
CA ASN A 235 16.81 19.36 12.30
C ASN A 235 15.63 20.20 12.80
N LEU A 236 14.54 19.54 13.20
CA LEU A 236 13.29 20.13 13.71
C LEU A 236 12.90 19.56 15.06
#